data_AF-A0A2T4DW10-F1
#
_entry.id   AF-A0A2T4DW10-F1
#
_cell.length_a   1.000
_cell.length_b   1.000
_cell.length_c   1.000
_cell.angle_alpha   90.00
_cell.angle_beta   90.00
_cell.angle_gamma   90.00
#
_symmetry.space_group_name_H-M   'P 1'
#
loop_
_entity.id
_entity.type
_entity.pdbx_description
1 polymer ?
#
loop_
_entity_poly.entity_id
_entity_poly.type
_entity_poly.pdbx_seq_one_letter_code
_entity_poly.pdbx_strand_id
1 'polypeptide(L)'
;MVPNKNTIVDLLNHLIKERRDISWKMGVGYHDGINISIYEILIFEIKNNRTISKIAFNGNSGKLLKIKVCGYRQKMADNIIDAILDINNFLRKGIYR
;
A
#
# COMPACT_ATOMS: atom_id res chain seq x y z
N MET A 1 2.91 0.01 -17.41
CA MET A 1 1.46 -0.26 -17.45
C MET A 1 0.81 0.56 -16.35
N VAL A 2 -0.20 1.39 -16.65
CA VAL A 2 -0.91 2.16 -15.63
C VAL A 2 -1.78 1.18 -14.84
N PRO A 3 -1.58 1.01 -13.53
CA PRO A 3 -2.35 0.05 -12.75
C PRO A 3 -3.80 0.52 -12.63
N ASN A 4 -4.74 -0.35 -13.00
CA ASN A 4 -6.16 -0.10 -12.77
C ASN A 4 -6.42 -0.04 -11.25
N LYS A 5 -7.16 0.97 -10.79
CA LYS A 5 -7.59 1.12 -9.39
C LYS A 5 -8.25 -0.15 -8.85
N ASN A 6 -9.01 -0.87 -9.68
CA ASN A 6 -9.64 -2.13 -9.28
C ASN A 6 -8.59 -3.19 -8.92
N THR A 7 -7.50 -3.30 -9.69
CA THR A 7 -6.39 -4.23 -9.39
C THR A 7 -5.75 -3.93 -8.05
N ILE A 8 -5.54 -2.65 -7.71
CA ILE A 8 -4.99 -2.23 -6.41
C ILE A 8 -5.94 -2.67 -5.28
N VAL A 9 -7.24 -2.39 -5.43
CA VAL A 9 -8.27 -2.77 -4.45
C VAL A 9 -8.35 -4.28 -4.29
N ASP A 10 -8.31 -5.05 -5.37
CA ASP A 10 -8.37 -6.51 -5.35
C ASP A 10 -7.16 -7.11 -4.62
N LEU A 11 -5.95 -6.59 -4.87
CA LEU A 11 -4.74 -7.02 -4.17
C LEU A 11 -4.80 -6.72 -2.66
N LEU A 12 -5.28 -5.53 -2.28
CA LEU A 12 -5.45 -5.16 -0.88
C LEU A 12 -6.55 -5.98 -0.19
N ASN A 13 -7.64 -6.30 -0.90
CA ASN A 13 -8.69 -7.18 -0.41
C ASN A 13 -8.19 -8.62 -0.25
N HIS A 14 -7.32 -9.09 -1.14
CA HIS A 14 -6.68 -10.38 -1.00
C HIS A 14 -5.80 -10.44 0.26
N LEU A 15 -5.00 -9.39 0.50
CA LEU A 15 -4.15 -9.28 1.68
C LEU A 15 -4.95 -9.44 3.00
N ILE A 16 -6.10 -8.78 3.15
CA ILE A 16 -6.91 -8.87 4.38
C ILE A 16 -7.69 -10.19 4.51
N LYS A 17 -7.96 -10.90 3.41
CA LYS A 17 -8.54 -12.25 3.48
C LYS A 17 -7.59 -13.24 4.13
N GLU A 18 -6.29 -13.12 3.86
CA GLU A 18 -5.24 -13.96 4.42
C GLU A 18 -4.85 -13.56 5.86
N ARG A 19 -5.06 -12.30 6.23
CA ARG A 19 -4.70 -11.73 7.54
C ARG A 19 -5.87 -10.92 8.11
N ARG A 20 -6.73 -11.58 8.89
CA ARG A 20 -7.93 -10.95 9.48
C ARG A 20 -7.61 -9.93 10.60
N ASP A 21 -6.37 -9.88 11.05
CA ASP A 21 -5.86 -8.95 12.06
C ASP A 21 -5.46 -7.58 11.50
N ILE A 22 -5.43 -7.44 10.16
CA ILE A 22 -5.05 -6.21 9.47
C ILE A 22 -6.21 -5.69 8.61
N SER A 23 -6.20 -4.39 8.36
CA SER A 23 -7.12 -3.71 7.45
C SER A 23 -6.37 -2.64 6.66
N TRP A 24 -7.03 -2.11 5.63
CA TRP A 24 -6.47 -1.04 4.81
C TRP A 24 -7.50 0.06 4.55
N LYS A 25 -7.01 1.26 4.27
CA LYS A 25 -7.81 2.36 3.74
C LYS A 25 -7.01 3.11 2.68
N MET A 26 -7.71 3.63 1.67
CA MET A 26 -7.12 4.44 0.61
C MET A 26 -7.84 5.79 0.54
N GLY A 27 -7.06 6.87 0.51
CA GLY A 27 -7.56 8.24 0.36
C GLY A 27 -6.86 8.95 -0.79
N VAL A 28 -7.43 10.07 -1.23
CA VAL A 28 -6.75 11.03 -2.10
C VAL A 28 -6.00 11.99 -1.18
N GLY A 29 -4.68 11.99 -1.27
CA GLY A 29 -3.83 12.84 -0.45
C GLY A 29 -3.91 14.30 -0.90
N TYR A 30 -3.70 14.55 -2.20
CA TYR A 30 -3.64 15.89 -2.77
C TYR A 30 -3.97 15.85 -4.27
N HIS A 31 -4.68 16.89 -4.75
CA HIS A 31 -4.56 17.35 -6.13
C HIS A 31 -3.51 18.46 -6.07
N ASP A 32 -2.31 18.27 -6.63
CA ASP A 32 -1.48 19.45 -6.85
C ASP A 32 -2.20 20.38 -7.86
N GLY A 33 -1.82 21.66 -7.90
CA GLY A 33 -2.40 22.64 -8.82
C GLY A 33 -2.25 22.31 -10.32
N ILE A 34 -1.81 21.10 -10.69
CA ILE A 34 -1.57 20.56 -12.02
C ILE A 34 -2.40 19.26 -12.25
N ASN A 35 -3.47 19.03 -11.48
CA ASN A 35 -4.41 17.89 -11.64
C ASN A 35 -3.81 16.48 -11.43
N ILE A 36 -2.67 16.36 -10.75
CA ILE A 36 -2.12 15.03 -10.42
C ILE A 36 -2.83 14.49 -9.19
N SER A 37 -3.59 13.40 -9.35
CA SER A 37 -4.18 12.67 -8.23
C SER A 37 -3.11 11.88 -7.50
N ILE A 38 -2.77 12.26 -6.27
CA ILE A 38 -1.92 11.45 -5.40
C ILE A 38 -2.81 10.63 -4.48
N TYR A 39 -2.64 9.31 -4.51
CA TYR A 39 -3.33 8.41 -3.59
C TYR A 39 -2.41 7.99 -2.46
N GLU A 40 -3.01 7.86 -1.27
CA GLU A 40 -2.34 7.30 -0.11
C GLU A 40 -3.07 6.04 0.37
N ILE A 41 -2.32 4.96 0.58
CA ILE A 41 -2.78 3.71 1.18
C ILE A 41 -2.17 3.58 2.57
N LEU A 42 -3.02 3.26 3.53
CA LEU A 42 -2.68 2.95 4.91
C LEU A 42 -3.06 1.52 5.20
N ILE A 43 -2.11 0.70 5.63
CA ILE A 43 -2.33 -0.66 6.14
C ILE A 43 -2.07 -0.63 7.65
N PHE A 44 -2.99 -1.19 8.44
CA PHE A 44 -2.94 -1.10 9.89
C PHE A 44 -3.45 -2.37 10.57
N GLU A 45 -2.95 -2.67 11.76
CA GLU A 45 -3.49 -3.70 12.64
C GLU A 45 -4.80 -3.20 13.27
N ILE A 46 -5.84 -4.03 13.23
CA ILE A 46 -7.17 -3.69 13.73
C ILE A 46 -7.14 -3.54 15.25
N LYS A 47 -6.55 -4.51 15.96
CA LYS A 47 -6.61 -4.61 17.43
C LYS A 47 -6.08 -3.36 18.14
N ASN A 48 -5.00 -2.78 17.61
CA ASN A 48 -4.29 -1.66 18.24
C ASN A 48 -4.34 -0.37 17.40
N ASN A 49 -5.07 -0.38 16.28
CA ASN A 49 -5.06 0.70 15.27
C ASN A 49 -3.63 1.13 14.87
N ARG A 50 -2.69 0.19 14.88
CA ARG A 50 -1.27 0.47 14.64
C ARG A 50 -1.02 0.49 13.14
N THR A 51 -0.50 1.58 12.62
CA THR A 51 -0.10 1.64 11.20
C THR A 51 1.11 0.73 10.95
N ILE A 52 0.94 -0.24 10.05
CA ILE A 52 1.98 -1.16 9.57
C ILE A 52 2.66 -0.57 8.33
N SER A 53 1.88 -0.02 7.41
CA SER A 53 2.40 0.55 6.17
C SER A 53 1.69 1.84 5.76
N LYS A 54 2.46 2.75 5.16
CA LYS A 54 1.98 3.93 4.43
C LYS A 54 2.60 3.94 3.04
N ILE A 55 1.77 4.10 2.03
CA ILE A 55 2.20 4.14 0.62
C ILE A 55 1.56 5.35 -0.03
N ALA A 56 2.35 6.16 -0.74
CA ALA A 56 1.87 7.25 -1.58
C ALA A 56 2.28 7.00 -3.02
N PHE A 57 1.36 7.15 -3.95
CA PHE A 57 1.62 6.91 -5.38
C PHE A 57 0.85 7.88 -6.26
N ASN A 58 1.40 8.12 -7.45
CA ASN A 58 0.75 8.90 -8.49
C ASN A 58 -0.37 8.07 -9.13
N GLY A 59 -1.61 8.55 -9.08
CA GLY A 59 -2.79 7.85 -9.56
C GLY A 59 -2.85 7.65 -11.07
N ASN A 60 -2.19 8.51 -11.84
CA ASN A 60 -2.19 8.44 -13.30
C ASN A 60 -1.14 7.45 -13.83
N SER A 61 -0.05 7.23 -13.09
CA SER A 61 1.08 6.40 -13.53
C SER A 61 1.29 5.14 -12.69
N GLY A 62 0.74 5.08 -11.48
CA GLY A 62 1.04 4.03 -10.51
C GLY A 62 2.43 4.14 -9.88
N LYS A 63 3.21 5.18 -10.22
CA LYS A 63 4.57 5.37 -9.73
C LYS A 63 4.53 5.67 -8.23
N LEU A 64 5.39 4.99 -7.47
CA LEU A 64 5.54 5.25 -6.05
C LEU A 64 6.23 6.59 -5.82
N LEU A 65 5.63 7.37 -4.92
CA LEU A 65 6.20 8.61 -4.40
C LEU A 65 6.86 8.35 -3.04
N LYS A 66 6.24 7.47 -2.24
CA LYS A 66 6.73 7.13 -0.91
C LYS A 66 6.20 5.76 -0.49
N ILE A 67 7.02 4.99 0.21
CA ILE A 67 6.61 3.79 0.93
C ILE A 67 7.32 3.75 2.28
N LYS A 68 6.58 3.42 3.32
CA LYS A 68 7.12 3.12 4.64
C LYS A 68 6.36 1.92 5.18
N VAL A 69 7.06 0.80 5.33
CA VAL A 69 6.54 -0.41 5.96
C VAL A 69 7.37 -0.60 7.22
N CYS A 70 6.70 -0.72 8.36
CA CYS A 70 7.36 -0.96 9.63
C CYS A 70 8.22 -2.23 9.48
N GLY A 71 9.45 -2.25 10.00
CA GLY A 71 10.39 -3.39 9.96
C GLY A 71 10.82 -3.92 8.56
N TYR A 72 10.43 -3.27 7.47
CA TYR A 72 10.89 -3.58 6.12
C TYR A 72 12.02 -2.61 5.73
N ARG A 73 13.18 -3.15 5.35
CA ARG A 73 14.39 -2.36 5.00
C ARG A 73 14.84 -2.54 3.55
N GLN A 74 14.00 -3.06 2.67
CA GLN A 74 14.39 -3.28 1.27
C GLN A 74 14.23 -2.03 0.41
N LYS A 75 14.91 -2.07 -0.75
CA LYS A 75 14.89 -1.04 -1.79
C LYS A 75 13.45 -0.81 -2.24
N MET A 76 13.07 0.46 -2.41
CA MET A 76 11.71 0.83 -2.80
C MET A 76 11.41 0.27 -4.19
N ALA A 77 10.31 -0.47 -4.32
CA ALA A 77 9.73 -0.76 -5.62
C ALA A 77 9.38 0.55 -6.34
N ASP A 78 9.40 0.54 -7.67
CA ASP A 78 9.06 1.73 -8.46
C ASP A 78 7.55 1.88 -8.72
N ASN A 79 6.81 0.76 -8.64
CA ASN A 79 5.37 0.69 -8.93
C ASN A 79 4.55 0.19 -7.73
N ILE A 80 3.34 0.74 -7.58
CA ILE A 80 2.41 0.39 -6.51
C ILE A 80 2.02 -1.09 -6.47
N ILE A 81 1.86 -1.75 -7.62
CA ILE A 81 1.52 -3.19 -7.65
C ILE A 81 2.64 -4.00 -7.01
N ASP A 82 3.88 -3.78 -7.45
CA ASP A 82 5.05 -4.49 -6.93
C ASP A 82 5.22 -4.25 -5.42
N ALA A 83 5.04 -3.00 -4.96
CA ALA A 83 5.07 -2.71 -3.53
C ALA A 83 4.00 -3.45 -2.72
N ILE A 84 2.77 -3.57 -3.22
CA ILE A 84 1.70 -4.30 -2.52
C ILE A 84 2.04 -5.80 -2.48
N LEU A 85 2.58 -6.35 -3.55
CA LEU A 85 3.03 -7.75 -3.59
C LEU A 85 4.19 -8.00 -2.63
N ASP A 86 5.17 -7.10 -2.57
CA ASP A 86 6.29 -7.16 -1.63
C ASP A 86 5.82 -7.10 -0.18
N ILE A 87 4.89 -6.19 0.13
CA ILE A 87 4.25 -6.09 1.45
C ILE A 87 3.53 -7.38 1.78
N ASN A 88 2.74 -7.93 0.85
CA ASN A 88 2.00 -9.16 1.11
C ASN A 88 2.97 -10.31 1.40
N ASN A 89 4.02 -10.47 0.58
CA ASN A 89 5.05 -11.48 0.80
C ASN A 89 5.79 -11.29 2.13
N PHE A 90 6.08 -10.05 2.52
CA PHE A 90 6.72 -9.74 3.79
C PHE A 90 5.83 -10.08 4.99
N LEU A 91 4.55 -9.68 4.94
CA LEU A 91 3.59 -9.93 6.01
C LEU A 91 3.26 -11.41 6.16
N ARG A 92 3.21 -12.18 5.06
CA ARG A 92 3.04 -13.64 5.07
C ARG A 92 4.18 -14.37 5.77
N LYS A 93 5.42 -13.87 5.66
CA LYS A 93 6.60 -14.51 6.28
C LYS A 93 6.64 -14.37 7.82
N GLY A 94 5.70 -13.67 8.44
CA GLY A 94 5.61 -13.58 9.91
C GLY A 94 6.78 -12.86 10.57
N ILE A 95 7.61 -12.13 9.79
CA ILE A 95 8.74 -11.35 10.30
C ILE A 95 8.25 -10.12 11.09
N TYR A 96 6.96 -9.81 10.98
CA TYR A 96 6.23 -8.98 11.94
C TYR A 96 5.74 -9.82 13.12
N ARG A 97 6.56 -9.92 14.16
CA ARG A 97 6.18 -10.34 15.52
C ARG A 97 6.67 -9.29 16.50
#